data_AF-A0A2H1VMX4-F1
#
_entry.id   AF-A0A2H1VMX4-F1
#
_cell.length_a   1.000
_cell.length_b   1.000
_cell.length_c   1.000
_cell.angle_alpha   90.00
_cell.angle_beta   90.00
_cell.angle_gamma   90.00
#
_symmetry.space_group_name_H-M   'P 1'
#
loop_
_entity.id
_entity.type
_entity.pdbx_description
1 polymer ?
#
loop_
_entity_poly.entity_id
_entity_poly.type
_entity_poly.pdbx_seq_one_letter_code
_entity_poly.pdbx_strand_id
1 'polypeptide(L)'
;LINSVLHQISKEVDLSNDAITVRLNGLIHHDEKIALKSITAQMQLENAVGDRVFGTFAENLAFLLSCLQSGADRRCKSMLFILEEFDMFCHSGRTQTLLYNLFDITHSEQAPMCVLGVTNRLDVMDLLEKRVKSRFSHRHLFIFPNEHDSQRAPQYKYRDVLVQLLSLPVQKVVKKKAKSRRNTVSEETEPDTVLENSLPPHILARYPDFEHLNPDFIVDWNQHIEGMAEDYKVIDCLEKLCYYSVNEQIFRNILFELVSKLSCDSPYIDASDLSAIIDKTVAPEHRVKLLQSLSILELSLVIAMKHGMEIFDGQPMNFEMVLHRYTKFANSNSSTQTVPRPVILKAFEHLQELEIIMPVKTTDSIYNGSETTANRVQKEYKLYTLAVPNEDISDAVKNFKALPTEINHWFNNSVI
;
A
#
# COMPACT_ATOMS: atom_id res chain seq x y z
N LEU A 1 6.16 -6.06 -12.03
CA LEU A 1 6.50 -6.13 -13.47
C LEU A 1 7.98 -5.92 -13.76
N ILE A 2 8.57 -4.74 -13.47
CA ILE A 2 9.98 -4.42 -13.80
C ILE A 2 10.96 -5.51 -13.34
N ASN A 3 10.90 -5.92 -12.08
CA ASN A 3 11.77 -6.98 -11.55
C ASN A 3 11.62 -8.31 -12.30
N SER A 4 10.40 -8.65 -12.77
CA SER A 4 10.15 -9.87 -13.54
C SER A 4 10.81 -9.80 -14.91
N VAL A 5 10.69 -8.65 -15.60
CA VAL A 5 11.32 -8.42 -16.90
C VAL A 5 12.84 -8.42 -16.76
N LEU A 6 13.38 -7.77 -15.74
CA LEU A 6 14.82 -7.82 -15.44
C LEU A 6 15.30 -9.26 -15.19
N HIS A 7 14.51 -10.07 -14.49
CA HIS A 7 14.84 -11.46 -14.26
C HIS A 7 14.78 -12.30 -15.54
N GLN A 8 13.81 -12.06 -16.41
CA GLN A 8 13.74 -12.73 -17.73
C GLN A 8 14.94 -12.37 -18.60
N ILE A 9 15.26 -11.08 -18.71
CA ILE A 9 16.43 -10.60 -19.47
C ILE A 9 17.73 -11.17 -18.88
N SER A 10 17.82 -11.33 -17.55
CA SER A 10 19.00 -11.92 -16.90
C SER A 10 19.29 -13.36 -17.29
N LYS A 11 18.29 -14.09 -17.84
CA LYS A 11 18.46 -15.45 -18.35
C LYS A 11 18.98 -15.48 -19.79
N GLU A 12 18.67 -14.46 -20.58
CA GLU A 12 19.03 -14.37 -22.00
C GLU A 12 20.35 -13.63 -22.22
N VAL A 13 20.65 -12.64 -21.38
CA VAL A 13 21.82 -11.76 -21.50
C VAL A 13 22.54 -11.68 -20.16
N ASP A 14 23.87 -11.66 -20.21
CA ASP A 14 24.71 -11.42 -19.03
C ASP A 14 24.65 -9.94 -18.60
N LEU A 15 23.54 -9.58 -17.95
CA LEU A 15 23.29 -8.25 -17.40
C LEU A 15 24.37 -7.80 -16.42
N SER A 16 25.10 -8.73 -15.78
CA SER A 16 26.12 -8.38 -14.79
C SER A 16 27.36 -7.75 -15.43
N ASN A 17 27.69 -8.19 -16.65
CA ASN A 17 28.85 -7.71 -17.38
C ASN A 17 28.48 -6.58 -18.36
N ASP A 18 27.33 -6.67 -19.03
CA ASP A 18 26.97 -5.75 -20.12
C ASP A 18 26.12 -4.56 -19.70
N ALA A 19 25.48 -4.60 -18.51
CA ALA A 19 24.59 -3.55 -18.05
C ALA A 19 24.85 -3.11 -16.60
N ILE A 20 24.59 -1.84 -16.32
CA ILE A 20 24.60 -1.27 -14.96
C ILE A 20 23.17 -0.82 -14.66
N THR A 21 22.57 -1.41 -13.63
CA THR A 21 21.24 -1.02 -13.16
C THR A 21 21.38 -0.09 -11.95
N VAL A 22 20.84 1.12 -12.07
CA VAL A 22 20.80 2.13 -11.01
C VAL A 22 19.35 2.35 -10.58
N ARG A 23 19.04 2.08 -9.32
CA ARG A 23 17.71 2.24 -8.74
C ARG A 23 17.69 3.43 -7.79
N LEU A 24 16.82 4.39 -8.06
CA LEU A 24 16.58 5.54 -7.20
C LEU A 24 15.12 5.54 -6.78
N ASN A 25 14.87 5.79 -5.50
CA ASN A 25 13.54 5.95 -4.95
C ASN A 25 13.35 7.39 -4.45
N GLY A 26 12.31 8.08 -4.91
CA GLY A 26 12.03 9.48 -4.62
C GLY A 26 11.77 9.79 -3.15
N LEU A 27 11.36 8.80 -2.35
CA LEU A 27 11.18 8.96 -0.90
C LEU A 27 12.52 8.98 -0.15
N ILE A 28 13.50 8.21 -0.65
CA ILE A 28 14.83 8.12 -0.04
C ILE A 28 15.73 9.25 -0.56
N HIS A 29 15.68 9.50 -1.87
CA HIS A 29 16.57 10.42 -2.57
C HIS A 29 15.87 11.76 -2.81
N HIS A 30 15.39 12.38 -1.73
CA HIS A 30 14.67 13.66 -1.81
C HIS A 30 15.56 14.84 -2.22
N ASP A 31 16.88 14.74 -2.03
CA ASP A 31 17.89 15.73 -2.43
C ASP A 31 18.70 15.18 -3.60
N GLU A 32 18.91 16.02 -4.62
CA GLU A 32 19.71 15.72 -5.81
C GLU A 32 21.13 15.27 -5.44
N LYS A 33 21.71 15.80 -4.35
CA LYS A 33 23.03 15.38 -3.85
C LYS A 33 23.04 13.94 -3.33
N ILE A 34 21.98 13.55 -2.62
CA ILE A 34 21.82 12.18 -2.09
C ILE A 34 21.59 11.22 -3.25
N ALA A 35 20.75 11.61 -4.21
CA ALA A 35 20.54 10.85 -5.45
C ALA A 35 21.88 10.60 -6.16
N LEU A 36 22.69 11.65 -6.35
CA LEU A 36 23.97 11.55 -7.03
C LEU A 36 24.98 10.67 -6.28
N LYS A 37 25.06 10.79 -4.97
CA LYS A 37 25.91 9.90 -4.14
C LYS A 37 25.50 8.44 -4.31
N SER A 38 24.18 8.17 -4.33
CA SER A 38 23.64 6.82 -4.57
C SER A 38 23.95 6.31 -5.97
N ILE A 39 23.86 7.17 -7.01
CA ILE A 39 24.27 6.83 -8.37
C ILE A 39 25.76 6.42 -8.39
N THR A 40 26.64 7.23 -7.82
CA THR A 40 28.09 6.94 -7.77
C THR A 40 28.39 5.62 -7.06
N ALA A 41 27.72 5.36 -5.94
CA ALA A 41 27.85 4.12 -5.18
C ALA A 41 27.40 2.90 -5.98
N GLN A 42 26.23 2.97 -6.61
CA GLN A 42 25.67 1.87 -7.42
C GLN A 42 26.47 1.61 -8.69
N MET A 43 27.15 2.62 -9.24
CA MET A 43 28.05 2.48 -10.38
C MET A 43 29.45 1.95 -9.99
N GLN A 44 29.74 1.74 -8.69
CA GLN A 44 31.04 1.32 -8.16
C GLN A 44 32.19 2.28 -8.53
N LEU A 45 31.88 3.56 -8.73
CA LEU A 45 32.85 4.59 -9.12
C LEU A 45 33.36 5.41 -7.92
N GLU A 46 33.09 4.99 -6.69
CA GLU A 46 33.52 5.70 -5.47
C GLU A 46 35.04 5.91 -5.44
N ASN A 47 35.82 4.90 -5.84
CA ASN A 47 37.27 4.97 -5.89
C ASN A 47 37.79 5.90 -7.00
N ALA A 48 37.05 6.05 -8.11
CA ALA A 48 37.40 6.95 -9.21
C ALA A 48 37.07 8.41 -8.89
N VAL A 49 35.99 8.61 -8.13
CA VAL A 49 35.53 9.91 -7.65
C VAL A 49 36.39 10.43 -6.49
N GLY A 50 36.77 9.59 -5.52
CA GLY A 50 37.65 9.98 -4.41
C GLY A 50 37.19 11.26 -3.69
N ASP A 51 38.13 12.16 -3.39
CA ASP A 51 37.88 13.49 -2.79
C ASP A 51 37.61 14.61 -3.84
N ARG A 52 37.26 14.26 -5.09
CA ARG A 52 37.03 15.29 -6.12
C ARG A 52 35.80 16.12 -5.78
N VAL A 53 35.99 17.43 -5.71
CA VAL A 53 34.91 18.41 -5.59
C VAL A 53 34.42 18.77 -6.99
N PHE A 54 33.21 18.35 -7.32
CA PHE A 54 32.54 18.77 -8.56
C PHE A 54 31.82 20.09 -8.34
N GLY A 55 31.91 21.02 -9.32
CA GLY A 55 31.26 22.32 -9.24
C GLY A 55 29.75 22.21 -9.47
N THR A 56 29.35 21.55 -10.56
CA THR A 56 27.95 21.37 -10.92
C THR A 56 27.51 19.91 -10.97
N PHE A 57 26.20 19.68 -10.83
CA PHE A 57 25.61 18.35 -10.98
C PHE A 57 25.92 17.73 -12.35
N ALA A 58 25.81 18.54 -13.42
CA ALA A 58 26.05 18.10 -14.79
C ALA A 58 27.50 17.63 -15.00
N GLU A 59 28.49 18.35 -14.43
CA GLU A 59 29.90 17.96 -14.48
C GLU A 59 30.17 16.64 -13.77
N ASN A 60 29.56 16.41 -12.60
CA ASN A 60 29.73 15.17 -11.87
C ASN A 60 29.12 13.98 -12.64
N LEU A 61 27.91 14.14 -13.18
CA LEU A 61 27.29 13.09 -13.97
C LEU A 61 28.05 12.82 -15.28
N ALA A 62 28.48 13.87 -15.99
CA ALA A 62 29.32 13.73 -17.18
C ALA A 62 30.66 13.06 -16.87
N PHE A 63 31.27 13.36 -15.72
CA PHE A 63 32.49 12.70 -15.26
C PHE A 63 32.24 11.20 -15.00
N LEU A 64 31.18 10.85 -14.28
CA LEU A 64 30.80 9.45 -14.03
C LEU A 64 30.62 8.67 -15.35
N LEU A 65 29.98 9.30 -16.35
CA LEU A 65 29.83 8.71 -17.68
C LEU A 65 31.17 8.58 -18.41
N SER A 66 32.04 9.59 -18.33
CA SER A 66 33.38 9.54 -18.94
C SER A 66 34.25 8.44 -18.34
N CYS A 67 34.10 8.14 -17.05
CA CYS A 67 34.78 7.02 -16.39
C CYS A 67 34.32 5.68 -16.96
N LEU A 68 33.04 5.54 -17.29
CA LEU A 68 32.53 4.34 -17.94
C LEU A 68 32.96 4.21 -19.40
N GLN A 69 33.08 5.33 -20.11
CA GLN A 69 33.53 5.35 -21.52
C GLN A 69 35.03 5.10 -21.67
N SER A 70 35.84 5.43 -20.66
CA SER A 70 37.30 5.31 -20.69
C SER A 70 37.84 3.96 -20.18
N GLY A 71 36.95 3.07 -19.70
CA GLY A 71 37.31 1.72 -19.28
C GLY A 71 37.90 0.88 -20.42
N ALA A 72 38.74 -0.11 -20.06
CA ALA A 72 39.56 -0.89 -21.00
C ALA A 72 38.76 -1.65 -22.08
N ASP A 73 37.46 -1.89 -21.87
CA ASP A 73 36.55 -2.40 -22.89
C ASP A 73 35.92 -1.25 -23.66
N ARG A 74 36.25 -1.15 -24.96
CA ARG A 74 35.68 -0.16 -25.91
C ARG A 74 34.17 -0.33 -26.16
N ARG A 75 33.47 -1.16 -25.38
CA ARG A 75 32.01 -1.26 -25.37
C ARG A 75 31.50 -0.53 -24.13
N CYS A 76 30.80 0.59 -24.33
CA CYS A 76 30.09 1.24 -23.25
C CYS A 76 29.03 0.27 -22.70
N LYS A 77 29.10 -0.04 -21.40
CA LYS A 77 28.03 -0.79 -20.72
C LYS A 77 26.73 -0.02 -20.81
N SER A 78 25.62 -0.73 -21.04
CA SER A 78 24.30 -0.10 -21.09
C SER A 78 23.86 0.28 -19.68
N MET A 79 23.33 1.49 -19.49
CA MET A 79 22.86 1.96 -18.19
C MET A 79 21.34 1.96 -18.14
N LEU A 80 20.79 1.39 -17.07
CA LEU A 80 19.37 1.39 -16.80
C LEU A 80 19.09 2.14 -15.49
N PHE A 81 18.46 3.30 -15.58
CA PHE A 81 17.98 4.06 -14.44
C PHE A 81 16.52 3.70 -14.16
N ILE A 82 16.22 3.28 -12.94
CA ILE A 82 14.86 3.01 -12.47
C ILE A 82 14.56 4.02 -11.37
N LEU A 83 13.63 4.93 -11.65
CA LEU A 83 13.19 5.99 -10.76
C LEU A 83 11.81 5.62 -10.20
N GLU A 84 11.78 5.13 -8.97
CA GLU A 84 10.54 4.87 -8.21
C GLU A 84 10.04 6.15 -7.54
N GLU A 85 8.71 6.31 -7.42
CA GLU A 85 8.07 7.55 -6.98
C GLU A 85 8.56 8.75 -7.80
N PHE A 86 8.44 8.62 -9.13
CA PHE A 86 9.01 9.57 -10.08
C PHE A 86 8.55 11.01 -9.86
N ASP A 87 7.29 11.20 -9.49
CA ASP A 87 6.70 12.51 -9.20
C ASP A 87 7.38 13.24 -8.04
N MET A 88 7.99 12.54 -7.10
CA MET A 88 8.77 13.17 -6.03
C MET A 88 10.01 13.89 -6.60
N PHE A 89 10.67 13.32 -7.61
CA PHE A 89 11.80 13.99 -8.28
C PHE A 89 11.39 15.25 -9.06
N CYS A 90 10.10 15.38 -9.41
CA CYS A 90 9.56 16.61 -10.00
C CYS A 90 9.43 17.74 -8.96
N HIS A 91 9.27 17.42 -7.68
CA HIS A 91 9.09 18.37 -6.58
C HIS A 91 10.39 18.64 -5.79
N SER A 92 11.35 17.71 -5.81
CA SER A 92 12.61 17.75 -5.03
C SER A 92 13.52 18.95 -5.32
N GLY A 93 13.27 19.72 -6.38
CA GLY A 93 14.06 20.92 -6.67
C GLY A 93 13.30 21.93 -7.51
N ARG A 94 13.57 23.22 -7.29
CA ARG A 94 13.03 24.34 -8.07
C ARG A 94 13.39 24.26 -9.57
N THR A 95 14.34 23.40 -9.93
CA THR A 95 14.95 23.29 -11.26
C THR A 95 15.07 21.84 -11.78
N GLN A 96 14.44 20.83 -11.16
CA GLN A 96 14.42 19.44 -11.68
C GLN A 96 15.74 18.98 -12.32
N THR A 97 16.88 19.23 -11.66
CA THR A 97 18.21 19.22 -12.29
C THR A 97 18.61 17.79 -12.63
N LEU A 98 18.33 16.84 -11.72
CA LEU A 98 18.55 15.41 -11.95
C LEU A 98 17.84 14.92 -13.22
N LEU A 99 16.53 15.19 -13.33
CA LEU A 99 15.71 14.78 -14.46
C LEU A 99 16.16 15.45 -15.76
N TYR A 100 16.46 16.74 -15.70
CA TYR A 100 16.99 17.48 -16.85
C TYR A 100 18.25 16.81 -17.41
N ASN A 101 19.23 16.51 -16.54
CA ASN A 101 20.50 15.94 -16.98
C ASN A 101 20.35 14.51 -17.48
N LEU A 102 19.58 13.66 -16.79
CA LEU A 102 19.33 12.29 -17.25
C LEU A 102 18.66 12.29 -18.64
N PHE A 103 17.64 13.12 -18.85
CA PHE A 103 16.97 13.20 -20.15
C PHE A 103 17.83 13.86 -21.23
N ASP A 104 18.64 14.87 -20.89
CA ASP A 104 19.58 15.49 -21.84
C ASP A 104 20.63 14.50 -22.33
N ILE A 105 21.16 13.64 -21.45
CA ILE A 105 22.10 12.56 -21.82
C ILE A 105 21.42 11.52 -22.72
N THR A 106 20.19 11.09 -22.38
CA THR A 106 19.46 10.15 -23.23
C THR A 106 19.10 10.72 -24.60
N HIS A 107 18.78 12.03 -24.66
CA HIS A 107 18.39 12.71 -25.89
C HIS A 107 19.60 13.04 -26.78
N SER A 108 20.77 13.26 -26.19
CA SER A 108 22.02 13.56 -26.92
C SER A 108 22.78 12.30 -27.38
N GLU A 109 22.26 11.10 -27.08
CA GLU A 109 22.83 9.80 -27.45
C GLU A 109 24.30 9.61 -27.05
N GLN A 110 24.77 10.33 -26.01
CA GLN A 110 26.16 10.29 -25.54
C GLN A 110 26.54 8.93 -24.95
N ALA A 111 25.58 8.20 -24.37
CA ALA A 111 25.78 6.88 -23.80
C ALA A 111 24.50 6.03 -23.96
N PRO A 112 24.62 4.69 -24.09
CA PRO A 112 23.46 3.80 -24.12
C PRO A 112 22.78 3.79 -22.74
N MET A 113 21.81 4.68 -22.55
CA MET A 113 21.09 4.89 -21.29
C MET A 113 19.59 4.76 -21.49
N CYS A 114 18.92 4.04 -20.59
CA CYS A 114 17.47 3.94 -20.50
C CYS A 114 17.01 4.47 -19.13
N VAL A 115 16.00 5.34 -19.12
CA VAL A 115 15.41 5.86 -17.88
C VAL A 115 13.96 5.39 -17.80
N LEU A 116 13.62 4.64 -16.75
CA LEU A 116 12.29 4.16 -16.42
C LEU A 116 11.79 4.93 -15.19
N GLY A 117 10.73 5.72 -15.36
CA GLY A 117 10.02 6.36 -14.25
C GLY A 117 8.78 5.56 -13.88
N VAL A 118 8.61 5.28 -12.58
CA VAL A 118 7.42 4.63 -12.01
C VAL A 118 6.75 5.61 -11.06
N THR A 119 5.47 5.89 -11.28
CA THR A 119 4.63 6.72 -10.42
C THR A 119 3.20 6.23 -10.46
N ASN A 120 2.43 6.50 -9.40
CA ASN A 120 0.98 6.29 -9.37
C ASN A 120 0.21 7.53 -9.90
N ARG A 121 0.91 8.62 -10.19
CA ARG A 121 0.32 9.90 -10.57
C ARG A 121 0.09 10.00 -12.08
N LEU A 122 -1.16 10.23 -12.50
CA LEU A 122 -1.53 10.30 -13.92
C LEU A 122 -1.11 11.62 -14.59
N ASP A 123 -1.12 12.73 -13.86
CA ASP A 123 -0.79 14.08 -14.31
C ASP A 123 0.71 14.41 -14.19
N VAL A 124 1.57 13.39 -14.08
CA VAL A 124 3.02 13.58 -13.87
C VAL A 124 3.69 14.41 -14.97
N MET A 125 3.13 14.41 -16.18
CA MET A 125 3.63 15.19 -17.31
C MET A 125 3.43 16.69 -17.18
N ASP A 126 2.52 17.13 -16.33
CA ASP A 126 2.28 18.55 -16.07
C ASP A 126 3.17 19.08 -14.95
N LEU A 127 3.74 18.17 -14.14
CA LEU A 127 4.78 18.51 -13.16
C LEU A 127 6.12 18.81 -13.82
N LEU A 128 6.39 18.27 -15.01
CA LEU A 128 7.66 18.48 -15.70
C LEU A 128 7.78 19.90 -16.24
N GLU A 129 8.90 20.56 -15.95
CA GLU A 129 9.23 21.85 -16.56
C GLU A 129 9.32 21.74 -18.09
N LYS A 130 9.01 22.83 -18.80
CA LYS A 130 9.03 22.88 -20.29
C LYS A 130 10.33 22.31 -20.89
N ARG A 131 11.49 22.61 -20.29
CA ARG A 131 12.80 22.15 -20.79
C ARG A 131 13.10 20.66 -20.53
N VAL A 132 12.49 20.07 -19.50
CA VAL A 132 12.60 18.64 -19.16
C VAL A 132 11.60 17.87 -20.02
N LYS A 133 10.35 18.35 -20.09
CA LYS A 133 9.29 17.82 -20.94
C LYS A 133 9.70 17.77 -22.41
N SER A 134 10.38 18.80 -22.92
CA SER A 134 10.90 18.83 -24.30
C SER A 134 11.95 17.76 -24.61
N ARG A 135 12.64 17.21 -23.60
CA ARG A 135 13.67 16.16 -23.77
C ARG A 135 13.13 14.77 -23.50
N PHE A 136 11.93 14.67 -22.95
CA PHE A 136 11.28 13.42 -22.67
C PHE A 136 10.71 12.81 -23.95
N SER A 137 10.81 11.49 -24.11
CA SER A 137 10.39 10.78 -25.32
C SER A 137 8.87 10.72 -25.54
N HIS A 138 8.07 11.30 -24.61
CA HIS A 138 6.61 11.27 -24.59
C HIS A 138 5.99 9.86 -24.57
N ARG A 139 6.76 8.84 -24.17
CA ARG A 139 6.29 7.46 -24.04
C ARG A 139 5.81 7.21 -22.62
N HIS A 140 4.52 6.91 -22.50
CA HIS A 140 3.90 6.48 -21.25
C HIS A 140 3.24 5.13 -21.44
N LEU A 141 3.43 4.26 -20.45
CA LEU A 141 2.74 2.99 -20.34
C LEU A 141 1.82 3.10 -19.13
N PHE A 142 0.52 3.19 -19.40
CA PHE A 142 -0.45 3.04 -18.33
C PHE A 142 -0.60 1.55 -18.02
N ILE A 143 -0.65 1.23 -16.73
CA ILE A 143 -0.90 -0.12 -16.26
C ILE A 143 -2.16 -0.01 -15.43
N PHE A 144 -3.32 -0.29 -16.03
CA PHE A 144 -4.55 -0.35 -15.25
C PHE A 144 -4.81 -1.80 -14.80
N PRO A 145 -5.33 -1.99 -13.58
CA PRO A 145 -5.79 -3.30 -13.18
C PRO A 145 -6.93 -3.74 -14.12
N ASN A 146 -6.79 -4.93 -14.70
CA ASN A 146 -7.83 -5.64 -15.47
C ASN A 146 -8.07 -5.16 -16.93
N GLU A 147 -7.11 -4.48 -17.58
CA GLU A 147 -7.30 -3.99 -18.96
C GLU A 147 -7.58 -5.06 -20.02
N HIS A 148 -7.06 -6.28 -19.85
CA HIS A 148 -7.11 -7.31 -20.89
C HIS A 148 -8.41 -8.14 -20.91
N ASP A 149 -9.26 -8.01 -19.88
CA ASP A 149 -10.45 -8.86 -19.68
C ASP A 149 -11.76 -8.07 -19.59
N SER A 150 -11.95 -7.05 -20.44
CA SER A 150 -13.15 -6.21 -20.45
C SER A 150 -14.47 -6.96 -20.67
N GLN A 151 -14.42 -8.24 -21.09
CA GLN A 151 -15.59 -9.09 -21.33
C GLN A 151 -15.96 -9.96 -20.12
N ARG A 152 -15.07 -10.14 -19.16
CA ARG A 152 -15.31 -10.98 -17.98
C ARG A 152 -15.43 -10.10 -16.74
N ALA A 153 -16.38 -10.46 -15.88
CA ALA A 153 -16.55 -9.77 -14.62
C ALA A 153 -15.27 -9.92 -13.76
N PRO A 154 -14.85 -8.88 -13.01
CA PRO A 154 -13.56 -8.84 -12.33
C PRO A 154 -13.35 -10.01 -11.36
N GLN A 155 -14.41 -10.57 -10.78
CA GLN A 155 -14.34 -11.74 -9.90
C GLN A 155 -13.69 -12.96 -10.54
N TYR A 156 -13.80 -13.14 -11.88
CA TYR A 156 -13.18 -14.28 -12.56
C TYR A 156 -11.65 -14.19 -12.54
N LYS A 157 -11.09 -12.98 -12.69
CA LYS A 157 -9.65 -12.80 -12.58
C LYS A 157 -9.15 -13.07 -11.16
N TYR A 158 -9.89 -12.63 -10.14
CA TYR A 158 -9.52 -12.91 -8.75
C TYR A 158 -9.65 -14.39 -8.40
N ARG A 159 -10.62 -15.10 -9.00
CA ARG A 159 -10.70 -16.56 -8.94
C ARG A 159 -9.45 -17.20 -9.56
N ASP A 160 -9.05 -16.78 -10.75
CA ASP A 160 -7.86 -17.33 -11.41
C ASP A 160 -6.59 -17.05 -10.60
N VAL A 161 -6.45 -15.84 -10.04
CA VAL A 161 -5.35 -15.47 -9.14
C VAL A 161 -5.39 -16.27 -7.84
N LEU A 162 -6.57 -16.55 -7.28
CA LEU A 162 -6.72 -17.41 -6.10
C LEU A 162 -6.17 -18.80 -6.37
N VAL A 163 -6.61 -19.42 -7.47
CA VAL A 163 -6.15 -20.75 -7.87
C VAL A 163 -4.65 -20.72 -8.15
N GLN A 164 -4.16 -19.72 -8.88
CA GLN A 164 -2.73 -19.59 -9.20
C GLN A 164 -1.85 -19.44 -7.96
N LEU A 165 -2.28 -18.68 -6.96
CA LEU A 165 -1.47 -18.38 -5.77
C LEU A 165 -1.55 -19.45 -4.68
N LEU A 166 -2.69 -20.15 -4.56
CA LEU A 166 -2.88 -21.20 -3.55
C LEU A 166 -2.54 -22.60 -4.05
N SER A 167 -2.53 -22.83 -5.36
CA SER A 167 -2.16 -24.14 -5.92
C SER A 167 -0.66 -24.40 -5.80
N LEU A 168 -0.32 -25.65 -5.51
CA LEU A 168 1.06 -26.10 -5.42
C LEU A 168 1.57 -26.54 -6.81
N PRO A 169 2.85 -26.24 -7.16
CA PRO A 169 3.41 -26.63 -8.45
C PRO A 169 3.53 -28.16 -8.53
N VAL A 170 2.87 -28.77 -9.51
CA VAL A 170 2.99 -30.20 -9.78
C VAL A 170 4.34 -30.48 -10.47
N GLN A 171 5.26 -31.14 -9.77
CA GLN A 171 6.43 -31.72 -10.43
C GLN A 171 5.96 -32.86 -11.35
N LYS A 172 5.74 -32.57 -12.64
CA LYS A 172 5.50 -33.64 -13.62
C LYS A 172 6.80 -34.44 -13.79
N VAL A 173 6.92 -35.54 -13.04
CA VAL A 173 7.94 -36.56 -13.29
C VAL A 173 7.62 -37.23 -14.62
N VAL A 174 8.24 -36.76 -15.70
CA VAL A 174 8.18 -37.45 -16.99
C VAL A 174 8.91 -38.78 -16.84
N LYS A 175 8.16 -39.88 -16.68
CA LYS A 175 8.70 -41.23 -16.81
C LYS A 175 9.24 -41.39 -18.23
N LYS A 176 10.56 -41.27 -18.42
CA LYS A 176 11.24 -41.57 -19.68
C LYS A 176 10.93 -43.02 -20.07
N LYS A 177 10.03 -43.23 -21.04
CA LYS A 177 9.85 -44.54 -21.67
C LYS A 177 11.18 -44.95 -22.29
N ALA A 178 11.60 -46.19 -22.02
CA ALA A 178 12.87 -46.75 -22.45
C ALA A 178 13.08 -46.60 -23.97
N LYS A 179 14.25 -46.05 -24.35
CA LYS A 179 14.72 -45.88 -25.72
C LYS A 179 14.76 -47.22 -26.46
N SER A 180 14.01 -47.35 -27.56
CA SER A 180 14.38 -48.27 -28.65
C SER A 180 15.24 -47.50 -29.65
N ARG A 181 16.42 -48.06 -29.96
CA ARG A 181 17.47 -47.51 -30.83
C ARG A 181 16.99 -47.32 -32.27
N ARG A 182 17.10 -46.09 -32.81
CA ARG A 182 17.74 -45.85 -34.12
C ARG A 182 18.09 -44.37 -34.31
N ASN A 183 19.30 -44.15 -34.85
CA ASN A 183 19.97 -42.88 -35.06
C ASN A 183 19.24 -41.96 -36.05
N THR A 184 19.08 -40.70 -35.66
CA THR A 184 19.19 -39.53 -36.55
C THR A 184 19.55 -38.32 -35.69
N VAL A 185 20.55 -37.58 -36.14
CA VAL A 185 21.05 -36.34 -35.55
C VAL A 185 19.98 -35.27 -35.71
N SER A 186 19.48 -34.73 -34.60
CA SER A 186 18.63 -33.54 -34.55
C SER A 186 18.91 -32.81 -33.24
N GLU A 187 19.08 -31.50 -33.35
CA GLU A 187 19.29 -30.49 -32.32
C GLU A 187 18.62 -30.82 -30.98
N GLU A 188 19.39 -30.85 -29.90
CA GLU A 188 18.86 -30.83 -28.53
C GLU A 188 18.37 -29.40 -28.23
N THR A 189 17.18 -29.08 -28.71
CA THR A 189 16.36 -28.02 -28.11
C THR A 189 15.88 -28.56 -26.77
N GLU A 190 16.38 -28.02 -25.66
CA GLU A 190 15.79 -28.30 -24.35
C GLU A 190 14.29 -27.94 -24.42
N PRO A 191 13.39 -28.82 -23.97
CA PRO A 191 11.97 -28.49 -23.98
C PRO A 191 11.74 -27.48 -22.85
N ASP A 192 11.43 -26.24 -23.24
CA ASP A 192 10.86 -25.19 -22.40
C ASP A 192 9.67 -25.77 -21.62
N THR A 193 9.94 -26.26 -20.42
CA THR A 193 8.94 -26.62 -19.44
C THR A 193 8.59 -25.33 -18.72
N VAL A 194 7.74 -24.53 -19.35
CA VAL A 194 7.06 -23.44 -18.65
C VAL A 194 6.19 -24.10 -17.58
N LEU A 195 6.72 -24.18 -16.35
CA LEU A 195 5.91 -24.50 -15.18
C LEU A 195 4.86 -23.39 -15.06
N GLU A 196 3.63 -23.69 -15.44
CA GLU A 196 2.52 -22.74 -15.46
C GLU A 196 2.23 -22.07 -14.10
N ASN A 197 2.77 -22.61 -13.00
CA ASN A 197 2.61 -22.08 -11.64
C ASN A 197 3.90 -22.15 -10.79
N SER A 198 5.11 -22.00 -11.37
CA SER A 198 6.34 -22.08 -10.55
C SER A 198 6.54 -20.85 -9.68
N LEU A 199 6.60 -21.06 -8.35
CA LEU A 199 7.38 -20.21 -7.46
C LEU A 199 8.77 -19.97 -8.08
N PRO A 200 9.31 -18.73 -8.04
CA PRO A 200 10.63 -18.46 -8.56
C PRO A 200 11.67 -19.48 -8.04
N PRO A 201 12.61 -19.95 -8.88
CA PRO A 201 13.53 -21.03 -8.53
C PRO A 201 14.39 -20.73 -7.28
N HIS A 202 14.63 -19.44 -6.99
CA HIS A 202 15.34 -19.00 -5.79
C HIS A 202 14.56 -19.22 -4.48
N ILE A 203 13.22 -19.33 -4.53
CA ILE A 203 12.37 -19.64 -3.37
C ILE A 203 12.34 -21.15 -3.14
N LEU A 204 12.22 -21.94 -4.19
CA LEU A 204 12.32 -23.41 -4.11
C LEU A 204 13.67 -23.85 -3.54
N ALA A 205 14.76 -23.18 -3.93
CA ALA A 205 16.10 -23.41 -3.38
C ALA A 205 16.23 -23.10 -1.87
N ARG A 206 15.34 -22.28 -1.28
CA ARG A 206 15.35 -21.97 0.15
C ARG A 206 14.64 -23.02 1.01
N TYR A 207 13.81 -23.86 0.41
CA TYR A 207 13.01 -24.86 1.10
C TYR A 207 13.19 -26.23 0.45
N PRO A 208 14.31 -26.94 0.74
CA PRO A 208 14.61 -28.24 0.14
C PRO A 208 13.55 -29.31 0.43
N ASP A 209 12.75 -29.14 1.49
CA ASP A 209 11.67 -30.06 1.87
C ASP A 209 10.52 -30.13 0.83
N PHE A 210 10.43 -29.17 -0.10
CA PHE A 210 9.44 -29.21 -1.19
C PHE A 210 9.65 -30.40 -2.15
N GLU A 211 10.88 -30.91 -2.28
CA GLU A 211 11.15 -32.09 -3.11
C GLU A 211 10.59 -33.39 -2.52
N HIS A 212 10.19 -33.38 -1.24
CA HIS A 212 9.68 -34.54 -0.52
C HIS A 212 8.17 -34.52 -0.28
N LEU A 213 7.44 -33.57 -0.86
CA LEU A 213 5.99 -33.51 -0.75
C LEU A 213 5.35 -34.72 -1.45
N ASN A 214 4.40 -35.37 -0.76
CA ASN A 214 3.67 -36.51 -1.33
C ASN A 214 2.87 -36.03 -2.56
N PRO A 215 3.07 -36.61 -3.76
CA PRO A 215 2.31 -36.22 -4.95
C PRO A 215 0.80 -36.38 -4.78
N ASP A 216 0.34 -37.35 -3.97
CA ASP A 216 -1.08 -37.55 -3.71
C ASP A 216 -1.67 -36.37 -2.92
N PHE A 217 -0.90 -35.79 -2.00
CA PHE A 217 -1.30 -34.60 -1.24
C PHE A 217 -1.37 -33.36 -2.13
N ILE A 218 -0.44 -33.20 -3.08
CA ILE A 218 -0.46 -32.08 -4.02
C ILE A 218 -1.73 -32.12 -4.89
N VAL A 219 -2.08 -33.31 -5.37
CA VAL A 219 -3.29 -33.49 -6.18
C VAL A 219 -4.54 -33.21 -5.35
N ASP A 220 -4.63 -33.75 -4.14
CA ASP A 220 -5.74 -33.53 -3.22
C ASP A 220 -5.91 -32.04 -2.85
N TRP A 221 -4.81 -31.36 -2.52
CA TRP A 221 -4.81 -29.92 -2.22
C TRP A 221 -5.27 -29.09 -3.42
N ASN A 222 -4.71 -29.33 -4.61
CA ASN A 222 -5.09 -28.56 -5.80
C ASN A 222 -6.56 -28.79 -6.18
N GLN A 223 -7.08 -30.01 -6.04
CA GLN A 223 -8.50 -30.31 -6.22
C GLN A 223 -9.38 -29.58 -5.21
N HIS A 224 -8.95 -29.50 -3.93
CA HIS A 224 -9.63 -28.71 -2.91
C HIS A 224 -9.70 -27.22 -3.27
N ILE A 225 -8.58 -26.63 -3.73
CA ILE A 225 -8.52 -25.22 -4.13
C ILE A 225 -9.40 -24.96 -5.37
N GLU A 226 -9.36 -25.82 -6.37
CA GLU A 226 -10.22 -25.72 -7.57
C GLU A 226 -11.71 -25.82 -7.20
N GLY A 227 -12.07 -26.78 -6.33
CA GLY A 227 -13.44 -26.93 -5.84
C GLY A 227 -13.91 -25.72 -5.02
N MET A 228 -13.05 -25.17 -4.16
CA MET A 228 -13.34 -23.96 -3.41
C MET A 228 -13.53 -22.74 -4.32
N ALA A 229 -12.75 -22.63 -5.40
CA ALA A 229 -12.87 -21.55 -6.37
C ALA A 229 -14.19 -21.60 -7.16
N GLU A 230 -14.90 -22.73 -7.15
CA GLU A 230 -16.23 -22.92 -7.77
C GLU A 230 -17.40 -22.76 -6.79
N ASP A 231 -17.13 -22.67 -5.49
CA ASP A 231 -18.17 -22.48 -4.48
C ASP A 231 -18.87 -21.12 -4.68
N TYR A 232 -20.20 -21.15 -4.73
CA TYR A 232 -21.03 -19.95 -4.87
C TYR A 232 -20.75 -18.92 -3.76
N LYS A 233 -20.44 -19.35 -2.53
CA LYS A 233 -20.11 -18.44 -1.43
C LYS A 233 -18.81 -17.69 -1.69
N VAL A 234 -17.81 -18.39 -2.24
CA VAL A 234 -16.51 -17.81 -2.56
C VAL A 234 -16.66 -16.82 -3.71
N ILE A 235 -17.43 -17.18 -4.74
CA ILE A 235 -17.72 -16.28 -5.87
C ILE A 235 -18.43 -15.01 -5.39
N ASP A 236 -19.46 -15.13 -4.55
CA ASP A 236 -20.19 -14.01 -3.98
C ASP A 236 -19.29 -13.11 -3.12
N CYS A 237 -18.42 -13.70 -2.29
CA CYS A 237 -17.46 -12.94 -1.50
C CYS A 237 -16.39 -12.23 -2.37
N LEU A 238 -15.93 -12.86 -3.45
CA LEU A 238 -15.00 -12.23 -4.40
C LEU A 238 -15.67 -11.10 -5.17
N GLU A 239 -16.95 -11.25 -5.54
CA GLU A 239 -17.73 -10.17 -6.15
C GLU A 239 -17.90 -9.00 -5.19
N LYS A 240 -18.22 -9.28 -3.91
CA LYS A 240 -18.22 -8.28 -2.84
C LYS A 240 -16.86 -7.59 -2.73
N LEU A 241 -15.75 -8.32 -2.71
CA LEU A 241 -14.42 -7.71 -2.67
C LEU A 241 -14.17 -6.79 -3.88
N CYS A 242 -14.52 -7.25 -5.08
CA CYS A 242 -14.35 -6.48 -6.33
C CYS A 242 -15.18 -5.21 -6.36
N TYR A 243 -16.34 -5.18 -5.69
CA TYR A 243 -17.16 -3.98 -5.56
C TYR A 243 -16.42 -2.88 -4.77
N TYR A 244 -15.65 -3.24 -3.74
CA TYR A 244 -14.94 -2.26 -2.90
C TYR A 244 -13.50 -2.00 -3.33
N SER A 245 -12.79 -3.01 -3.87
CA SER A 245 -11.40 -2.87 -4.25
C SER A 245 -11.02 -3.79 -5.41
N VAL A 246 -10.21 -3.24 -6.32
CA VAL A 246 -9.56 -3.99 -7.41
C VAL A 246 -8.04 -4.04 -7.18
N ASN A 247 -7.59 -3.94 -5.93
CA ASN A 247 -6.17 -3.99 -5.59
C ASN A 247 -5.72 -5.43 -5.28
N GLU A 248 -4.88 -6.00 -6.14
CA GLU A 248 -4.31 -7.34 -5.98
C GLU A 248 -3.49 -7.49 -4.68
N GLN A 249 -2.85 -6.43 -4.18
CA GLN A 249 -2.10 -6.50 -2.92
C GLN A 249 -3.01 -6.73 -1.70
N ILE A 250 -4.19 -6.10 -1.68
CA ILE A 250 -5.18 -6.33 -0.63
C ILE A 250 -5.65 -7.78 -0.68
N PHE A 251 -5.90 -8.29 -1.89
CA PHE A 251 -6.24 -9.69 -2.09
C PHE A 251 -5.14 -10.66 -1.62
N ARG A 252 -3.88 -10.39 -1.95
CA ARG A 252 -2.74 -11.18 -1.46
C ARG A 252 -2.64 -11.18 0.07
N ASN A 253 -2.92 -10.05 0.73
CA ASN A 253 -2.95 -9.99 2.19
C ASN A 253 -4.10 -10.84 2.78
N ILE A 254 -5.27 -10.85 2.15
CA ILE A 254 -6.40 -11.72 2.53
C ILE A 254 -5.99 -13.19 2.41
N LEU A 255 -5.38 -13.59 1.30
CA LEU A 255 -4.90 -14.96 1.10
C LEU A 255 -3.81 -15.32 2.12
N PHE A 256 -2.95 -14.37 2.49
CA PHE A 256 -1.95 -14.58 3.53
C PHE A 256 -2.59 -14.82 4.91
N GLU A 257 -3.59 -14.02 5.31
CA GLU A 257 -4.36 -14.24 6.55
C GLU A 257 -5.05 -15.62 6.52
N LEU A 258 -5.60 -16.01 5.36
CA LEU A 258 -6.23 -17.32 5.17
C LEU A 258 -5.25 -18.48 5.39
N VAL A 259 -4.09 -18.44 4.74
CA VAL A 259 -3.06 -19.49 4.89
C VAL A 259 -2.51 -19.55 6.31
N SER A 260 -2.41 -18.40 7.00
CA SER A 260 -1.94 -18.36 8.39
C SER A 260 -2.88 -18.98 9.43
N LYS A 261 -4.14 -19.22 9.08
CA LYS A 261 -5.10 -19.93 9.94
C LYS A 261 -4.99 -21.46 9.84
N LEU A 262 -4.22 -21.98 8.88
CA LEU A 262 -4.03 -23.42 8.73
C LEU A 262 -3.32 -23.98 9.96
N SER A 263 -3.88 -25.05 10.51
CA SER A 263 -3.37 -25.71 11.71
C SER A 263 -3.49 -27.22 11.57
N CYS A 264 -2.87 -27.98 12.48
CA CYS A 264 -3.04 -29.43 12.51
C CYS A 264 -4.51 -29.86 12.74
N ASP A 265 -5.30 -29.00 13.40
CA ASP A 265 -6.72 -29.24 13.68
C ASP A 265 -7.62 -28.83 12.50
N SER A 266 -7.14 -27.91 11.66
CA SER A 266 -7.82 -27.37 10.47
C SER A 266 -6.86 -27.31 9.26
N PRO A 267 -6.59 -28.47 8.61
CA PRO A 267 -5.57 -28.57 7.58
C PRO A 267 -6.00 -28.04 6.20
N TYR A 268 -7.31 -27.85 5.98
CA TYR A 268 -7.87 -27.33 4.74
C TYR A 268 -8.44 -25.92 4.92
N ILE A 269 -8.45 -25.17 3.84
CA ILE A 269 -9.03 -23.83 3.79
C ILE A 269 -10.56 -23.94 3.70
N ASP A 270 -11.28 -23.22 4.56
CA ASP A 270 -12.74 -23.14 4.53
C ASP A 270 -13.23 -21.87 3.80
N ALA A 271 -14.29 -22.01 3.00
CA ALA A 271 -14.98 -20.90 2.34
C ALA A 271 -15.57 -19.91 3.35
N SER A 272 -16.03 -20.40 4.52
CA SER A 272 -16.54 -19.52 5.59
C SER A 272 -15.44 -18.66 6.20
N ASP A 273 -14.20 -19.15 6.30
CA ASP A 273 -13.07 -18.36 6.76
C ASP A 273 -12.71 -17.25 5.78
N LEU A 274 -12.70 -17.56 4.49
CA LEU A 274 -12.45 -16.58 3.43
C LEU A 274 -13.51 -15.47 3.44
N SER A 275 -14.79 -15.85 3.55
CA SER A 275 -15.91 -14.91 3.67
C SER A 275 -15.74 -13.98 4.87
N ALA A 276 -15.43 -14.53 6.04
CA ALA A 276 -15.23 -13.73 7.26
C ALA A 276 -14.04 -12.76 7.16
N ILE A 277 -12.94 -13.17 6.51
CA ILE A 277 -11.77 -12.29 6.30
C ILE A 277 -12.10 -11.18 5.31
N ILE A 278 -12.79 -11.49 4.20
CA ILE A 278 -13.22 -10.49 3.22
C ILE A 278 -14.18 -9.50 3.89
N ASP A 279 -15.16 -9.99 4.65
CA ASP A 279 -16.10 -9.14 5.40
C ASP A 279 -15.36 -8.21 6.34
N LYS A 280 -14.38 -8.70 7.10
CA LYS A 280 -13.54 -7.88 7.98
C LYS A 280 -12.71 -6.84 7.22
N THR A 281 -12.20 -7.19 6.03
CA THR A 281 -11.34 -6.30 5.22
C THR A 281 -12.14 -5.19 4.56
N VAL A 282 -13.36 -5.50 4.14
CA VAL A 282 -14.28 -4.60 3.43
C VAL A 282 -15.15 -3.79 4.40
N ALA A 283 -15.37 -4.29 5.62
CA ALA A 283 -16.24 -3.64 6.59
C ALA A 283 -15.75 -2.23 6.97
N PRO A 284 -16.63 -1.21 6.96
CA PRO A 284 -16.32 0.13 7.45
C PRO A 284 -16.20 0.21 9.00
N GLU A 285 -16.31 -0.92 9.70
CA GLU A 285 -16.58 -1.03 11.14
C GLU A 285 -15.46 -0.61 12.09
N HIS A 286 -14.28 -0.20 11.61
CA HIS A 286 -13.18 0.18 12.50
C HIS A 286 -13.57 1.34 13.43
N ARG A 287 -14.35 2.30 12.93
CA ARG A 287 -14.84 3.45 13.71
C ARG A 287 -15.91 3.04 14.72
N VAL A 288 -16.85 2.17 14.31
CA VAL A 288 -17.91 1.66 15.19
C VAL A 288 -17.32 0.81 16.33
N LYS A 289 -16.33 -0.05 16.03
CA LYS A 289 -15.62 -0.84 17.04
C LYS A 289 -14.81 0.05 18.01
N LEU A 290 -14.18 1.11 17.51
CA LEU A 290 -13.52 2.10 18.35
C LEU A 290 -14.51 2.77 19.31
N LEU A 291 -15.66 3.21 18.81
CA LEU A 291 -16.73 3.78 19.65
C LEU A 291 -17.25 2.78 20.70
N GLN A 292 -17.35 1.49 20.33
CA GLN A 292 -17.74 0.42 21.25
C GLN A 292 -16.68 0.10 22.31
N SER A 293 -15.41 0.47 22.10
CA SER A 293 -14.34 0.32 23.10
C SER A 293 -14.26 1.46 24.11
N LEU A 294 -15.00 2.56 23.88
CA LEU A 294 -15.00 3.70 24.79
C LEU A 294 -15.59 3.34 26.16
N SER A 295 -15.09 4.02 27.19
CA SER A 295 -15.76 4.00 28.49
C SER A 295 -17.14 4.64 28.42
N ILE A 296 -18.00 4.29 29.37
CA ILE A 296 -19.35 4.84 29.48
C ILE A 296 -19.33 6.37 29.58
N LEU A 297 -18.32 6.94 30.27
CA LEU A 297 -18.13 8.39 30.38
C LEU A 297 -17.80 9.01 29.02
N GLU A 298 -16.83 8.46 28.30
CA GLU A 298 -16.40 8.94 26.98
C GLU A 298 -17.54 8.87 25.97
N LEU A 299 -18.25 7.75 25.92
CA LEU A 299 -19.43 7.60 25.07
C LEU A 299 -20.51 8.61 25.45
N SER A 300 -20.72 8.87 26.74
CA SER A 300 -21.67 9.91 27.18
C SER A 300 -21.26 11.32 26.74
N LEU A 301 -19.97 11.63 26.70
CA LEU A 301 -19.47 12.90 26.16
C LEU A 301 -19.66 12.99 24.65
N VAL A 302 -19.45 11.89 23.91
CA VAL A 302 -19.76 11.82 22.47
C VAL A 302 -21.26 12.04 22.21
N ILE A 303 -22.15 11.46 23.03
CA ILE A 303 -23.60 11.67 22.93
C ILE A 303 -23.98 13.11 23.27
N ALA A 304 -23.40 13.69 24.34
CA ALA A 304 -23.56 15.11 24.65
C ALA A 304 -23.13 15.98 23.47
N MET A 305 -22.02 15.64 22.82
CA MET A 305 -21.52 16.35 21.65
C MET A 305 -22.48 16.24 20.47
N LYS A 306 -22.95 15.03 20.17
CA LYS A 306 -23.92 14.76 19.10
C LYS A 306 -25.17 15.63 19.28
N HIS A 307 -25.83 15.56 20.44
CA HIS A 307 -27.06 16.32 20.67
C HIS A 307 -26.81 17.83 20.65
N GLY A 308 -25.69 18.29 21.17
CA GLY A 308 -25.36 19.71 21.11
C GLY A 308 -25.20 20.18 19.67
N MET A 309 -24.49 19.41 18.83
CA MET A 309 -24.37 19.72 17.40
C MET A 309 -25.72 19.62 16.68
N GLU A 310 -26.60 18.68 17.03
CA GLU A 310 -27.95 18.60 16.45
C GLU A 310 -28.83 19.82 16.78
N ILE A 311 -28.73 20.36 18.00
CA ILE A 311 -29.51 21.53 18.42
C ILE A 311 -28.97 22.83 17.82
N PHE A 312 -27.65 22.92 17.69
CA PHE A 312 -26.97 24.10 17.18
C PHE A 312 -26.57 23.94 15.71
N ASP A 313 -27.32 23.21 14.88
CA ASP A 313 -27.12 23.08 13.43
C ASP A 313 -25.66 22.82 13.00
N GLY A 314 -25.00 21.88 13.68
CA GLY A 314 -23.63 21.45 13.38
C GLY A 314 -22.54 22.41 13.86
N GLN A 315 -22.86 23.43 14.65
CA GLN A 315 -21.86 24.35 15.20
C GLN A 315 -20.89 23.62 16.15
N PRO A 316 -19.59 23.95 16.10
CA PRO A 316 -18.59 23.33 16.96
C PRO A 316 -18.78 23.73 18.41
N MET A 317 -18.35 22.86 19.32
CA MET A 317 -18.56 23.03 20.76
C MET A 317 -17.25 23.01 21.54
N ASN A 318 -17.20 23.79 22.62
CA ASN A 318 -16.09 23.74 23.57
C ASN A 318 -16.38 22.77 24.73
N PHE A 319 -15.36 22.51 25.56
CA PHE A 319 -15.48 21.59 26.68
C PHE A 319 -16.58 22.02 27.67
N GLU A 320 -16.74 23.31 27.95
CA GLU A 320 -17.77 23.80 28.88
C GLU A 320 -19.19 23.50 28.40
N MET A 321 -19.46 23.66 27.11
CA MET A 321 -20.77 23.37 26.51
C MET A 321 -21.10 21.88 26.65
N VAL A 322 -20.13 21.02 26.38
CA VAL A 322 -20.27 19.56 26.51
C VAL A 322 -20.45 19.15 27.98
N LEU A 323 -19.63 19.71 28.87
CA LEU A 323 -19.69 19.46 30.30
C LEU A 323 -21.05 19.88 30.89
N HIS A 324 -21.57 21.05 30.50
CA HIS A 324 -22.88 21.51 30.96
C HIS A 324 -24.00 20.53 30.56
N ARG A 325 -23.98 20.05 29.31
CA ARG A 325 -24.97 19.08 28.82
C ARG A 325 -24.84 17.72 29.52
N TYR A 326 -23.62 17.22 29.69
CA TYR A 326 -23.36 15.99 30.45
C TYR A 326 -23.81 16.12 31.91
N THR A 327 -23.53 17.25 32.56
CA THR A 327 -23.91 17.49 33.97
C THR A 327 -25.42 17.59 34.14
N LYS A 328 -26.14 18.20 33.18
CA LYS A 328 -27.62 18.22 33.15
C LYS A 328 -28.19 16.80 33.10
N PHE A 329 -27.60 15.93 32.28
CA PHE A 329 -27.97 14.51 32.20
C PHE A 329 -27.65 13.76 33.49
N ALA A 330 -26.42 13.87 34.01
CA ALA A 330 -25.97 13.17 35.21
C ALA A 330 -26.80 13.55 36.45
N ASN A 331 -27.17 14.82 36.60
CA ASN A 331 -28.01 15.28 37.72
C ASN A 331 -29.46 14.80 37.63
N SER A 332 -29.96 14.53 36.41
CA SER A 332 -31.33 14.04 36.20
C SER A 332 -31.46 12.54 36.46
N ASN A 333 -30.35 11.80 36.36
CA ASN A 333 -30.30 10.35 36.51
C ASN A 333 -29.49 9.96 37.76
N SER A 334 -30.21 9.72 38.86
CA SER A 334 -29.68 9.46 40.21
C SER A 334 -28.80 8.20 40.35
N SER A 335 -28.70 7.36 39.32
CA SER A 335 -27.81 6.20 39.26
C SER A 335 -26.38 6.53 38.81
N THR A 336 -26.15 7.71 38.23
CA THR A 336 -24.82 8.09 37.72
C THR A 336 -23.99 8.68 38.85
N GLN A 337 -22.87 8.03 39.20
CA GLN A 337 -21.91 8.58 40.15
C GLN A 337 -21.47 9.98 39.70
N THR A 338 -21.44 10.95 40.61
CA THR A 338 -20.94 12.30 40.31
C THR A 338 -19.45 12.22 39.96
N VAL A 339 -19.15 12.31 38.66
CA VAL A 339 -17.78 12.25 38.16
C VAL A 339 -17.12 13.62 38.34
N PRO A 340 -15.94 13.71 38.97
CA PRO A 340 -15.27 14.99 39.19
C PRO A 340 -14.76 15.57 37.85
N ARG A 341 -14.85 16.89 37.71
CA ARG A 341 -14.47 17.64 36.49
C ARG A 341 -13.09 17.25 35.91
N PRO A 342 -12.01 17.05 36.70
CA PRO A 342 -10.72 16.64 36.15
C PRO A 342 -10.76 15.28 35.43
N VAL A 343 -11.63 14.36 35.84
CA VAL A 343 -11.81 13.06 35.18
C VAL A 343 -12.55 13.23 33.86
N ILE A 344 -13.55 14.10 33.82
CA ILE A 344 -14.28 14.43 32.58
C ILE A 344 -13.36 15.13 31.57
N LEU A 345 -12.51 16.04 32.05
CA LEU A 345 -11.52 16.69 31.19
C LEU A 345 -10.51 15.69 30.62
N LYS A 346 -10.03 14.73 31.41
CA LYS A 346 -9.16 13.65 30.91
C LYS A 346 -9.86 12.76 29.88
N ALA A 347 -11.13 12.41 30.11
CA ALA A 347 -11.91 11.65 29.12
C ALA A 347 -12.08 12.44 27.81
N PHE A 348 -12.29 13.76 27.90
CA PHE A 348 -12.37 14.63 26.73
C PHE A 348 -11.02 14.75 25.99
N GLU A 349 -9.90 14.86 26.71
CA GLU A 349 -8.56 14.83 26.11
C GLU A 349 -8.29 13.48 25.42
N HIS A 350 -8.70 12.36 26.03
CA HIS A 350 -8.56 11.04 25.42
C HIS A 350 -9.41 10.89 24.14
N LEU A 351 -10.64 11.43 24.11
CA LEU A 351 -11.44 11.47 22.87
C LEU A 351 -10.75 12.26 21.74
N GLN A 352 -9.99 13.30 22.10
CA GLN A 352 -9.19 14.06 21.15
C GLN A 352 -7.99 13.24 20.66
N GLU A 353 -7.31 12.52 21.55
CA GLU A 353 -6.19 11.62 21.21
C GLU A 353 -6.64 10.48 20.29
N LEU A 354 -7.88 10.01 20.44
CA LEU A 354 -8.50 9.00 19.56
C LEU A 354 -9.04 9.58 18.24
N GLU A 355 -8.87 10.89 17.98
CA GLU A 355 -9.38 11.60 16.81
C GLU A 355 -10.91 11.47 16.59
N ILE A 356 -11.66 11.15 17.66
CA ILE A 356 -13.13 11.12 17.65
C ILE A 356 -13.67 12.55 17.62
N ILE A 357 -12.97 13.45 18.30
CA ILE A 357 -13.21 14.89 18.27
C ILE A 357 -11.99 15.60 17.69
N MET A 358 -12.23 16.57 16.81
CA MET A 358 -11.17 17.30 16.13
C MET A 358 -11.27 18.79 16.44
N PRO A 359 -10.15 19.47 16.76
CA PRO A 359 -10.17 20.91 16.98
C PRO A 359 -10.46 21.62 15.65
N VAL A 360 -11.33 22.63 15.69
CA VAL A 360 -11.61 23.46 14.51
C VAL A 360 -10.40 24.36 14.26
N LYS A 361 -9.63 24.05 13.21
CA LYS A 361 -8.55 24.92 12.74
C LYS A 361 -9.17 26.09 11.98
N THR A 362 -8.92 27.32 12.46
CA THR A 362 -9.27 28.53 11.69
C THR A 362 -8.47 28.54 10.39
N THR A 363 -9.12 28.89 9.28
CA THR A 363 -8.59 28.84 7.90
C THR A 363 -7.23 29.52 7.71
N ASP A 364 -6.88 30.49 8.56
CA ASP A 364 -5.59 31.20 8.52
C ASP A 364 -4.37 30.33 8.87
N SER A 365 -4.59 29.14 9.46
CA SER A 365 -3.52 28.21 9.86
C SER A 365 -3.15 27.16 8.80
N ILE A 366 -3.87 27.09 7.68
CA ILE A 366 -3.62 26.08 6.64
C ILE A 366 -2.45 26.49 5.73
N TYR A 367 -2.20 27.79 5.55
CA TYR A 367 -1.15 28.32 4.67
C TYR A 367 0.06 28.90 5.41
N ASN A 368 -0.07 29.14 6.72
CA ASN A 368 1.01 29.62 7.57
C ASN A 368 1.32 28.56 8.62
N GLY A 369 2.46 27.88 8.49
CA GLY A 369 2.98 26.91 9.46
C GLY A 369 3.37 27.51 10.82
N SER A 370 2.81 28.66 11.21
CA SER A 370 2.99 29.29 12.51
C SER A 370 1.74 29.07 13.37
N GLU A 371 1.73 27.96 14.12
CA GLU A 371 0.72 27.50 15.09
C GLU A 371 0.49 28.46 16.29
N THR A 372 0.28 29.75 16.06
CA THR A 372 0.43 30.76 17.12
C THR A 372 -0.87 31.29 17.70
N THR A 373 -2.02 31.11 17.05
CA THR A 373 -3.33 31.62 17.53
C THR A 373 -4.15 30.57 18.28
N ALA A 374 -4.17 29.31 17.85
CA ALA A 374 -4.93 28.23 18.53
C ALA A 374 -4.31 27.79 19.87
N ASN A 375 -3.01 28.03 20.07
CA ASN A 375 -2.30 27.71 21.33
C ASN A 375 -2.47 28.78 22.42
N ARG A 376 -3.06 29.94 22.12
CA ARG A 376 -3.31 31.01 23.11
C ARG A 376 -4.64 30.88 23.85
N VAL A 377 -5.54 30.04 23.37
CA VAL A 377 -6.83 29.77 24.01
C VAL A 377 -6.66 28.66 25.04
N GLN A 378 -7.18 28.88 26.25
CA GLN A 378 -7.25 27.86 27.30
C GLN A 378 -7.91 26.60 26.74
N LYS A 379 -7.42 25.42 27.15
CA LYS A 379 -7.80 24.13 26.55
C LYS A 379 -9.32 23.90 26.58
N GLU A 380 -9.97 24.35 27.65
CA GLU A 380 -11.40 24.20 27.91
C GLU A 380 -12.29 25.04 26.97
N TYR A 381 -11.73 26.08 26.36
CA TYR A 381 -12.46 27.00 25.49
C TYR A 381 -12.12 26.82 24.00
N LYS A 382 -11.28 25.85 23.67
CA LYS A 382 -11.04 25.45 22.28
C LYS A 382 -12.31 24.82 21.71
N LEU A 383 -12.60 25.12 20.44
CA LEU A 383 -13.76 24.60 19.74
C LEU A 383 -13.43 23.28 19.05
N TYR A 384 -14.29 22.29 19.22
CA TYR A 384 -14.16 20.94 18.69
C TYR A 384 -15.40 20.56 17.88
N THR A 385 -15.19 19.72 16.87
CA THR A 385 -16.25 19.09 16.08
C THR A 385 -16.12 17.57 16.19
N LEU A 386 -17.25 16.86 16.07
CA LEU A 386 -17.22 15.41 15.95
C LEU A 386 -16.68 15.01 14.57
N ALA A 387 -15.63 14.20 14.54
CA ALA A 387 -15.11 13.60 13.32
C ALA A 387 -15.87 12.34 12.90
N VAL A 388 -16.90 11.96 13.68
CA VAL A 388 -17.68 10.73 13.51
C VAL A 388 -19.08 11.00 13.00
N PRO A 389 -19.51 10.33 11.91
CA PRO A 389 -20.87 10.48 11.41
C PRO A 389 -21.89 9.94 12.41
N ASN A 390 -23.09 10.51 12.40
CA ASN A 390 -24.16 10.16 13.33
C ASN A 390 -24.62 8.70 13.17
N GLU A 391 -24.46 8.12 11.98
CA GLU A 391 -24.78 6.72 11.68
C GLU A 391 -23.87 5.77 12.48
N ASP A 392 -22.56 5.97 12.43
CA ASP A 392 -21.57 5.20 13.21
C ASP A 392 -21.87 5.26 14.71
N ILE A 393 -22.23 6.45 15.23
CA ILE A 393 -22.58 6.62 16.65
C ILE A 393 -23.85 5.82 16.98
N SER A 394 -24.84 5.86 16.09
CA SER A 394 -26.10 5.12 16.27
C SER A 394 -25.88 3.62 16.27
N ASP A 395 -25.05 3.12 15.36
CA ASP A 395 -24.76 1.69 15.27
C ASP A 395 -23.83 1.21 16.39
N ALA A 396 -22.93 2.07 16.88
CA ALA A 396 -22.15 1.80 18.07
C ALA A 396 -23.04 1.64 19.31
N VAL A 397 -23.99 2.56 19.52
CA VAL A 397 -24.91 2.54 20.66
C VAL A 397 -25.84 1.31 20.64
N LYS A 398 -26.39 0.95 19.47
CA LYS A 398 -27.27 -0.24 19.32
C LYS A 398 -26.58 -1.55 19.71
N ASN A 399 -25.30 -1.69 19.36
CA ASN A 399 -24.54 -2.94 19.51
C ASN A 399 -23.60 -2.94 20.73
N PHE A 400 -23.70 -1.94 21.62
CA PHE A 400 -22.85 -1.82 22.80
C PHE A 400 -23.26 -2.81 23.90
N LYS A 401 -22.43 -3.83 24.16
CA LYS A 401 -22.77 -5.01 24.98
C LYS A 401 -23.14 -4.73 26.45
N ALA A 402 -22.74 -3.58 27.01
CA ALA A 402 -22.93 -3.26 28.43
C ALA A 402 -23.38 -1.80 28.65
N LEU A 403 -24.23 -1.26 27.77
CA LEU A 403 -24.66 0.13 27.87
C LEU A 403 -25.75 0.28 28.93
N PRO A 404 -25.58 1.17 29.92
CA PRO A 404 -26.65 1.51 30.86
C PRO A 404 -27.92 1.97 30.13
N THR A 405 -29.08 1.51 30.59
CA THR A 405 -30.38 1.80 29.99
C THR A 405 -30.68 3.30 29.94
N GLU A 406 -30.18 4.06 30.90
CA GLU A 406 -30.34 5.51 31.00
C GLU A 406 -29.63 6.24 29.84
N ILE A 407 -28.46 5.74 29.42
CA ILE A 407 -27.70 6.31 28.32
C ILE A 407 -28.35 5.96 26.98
N ASN A 408 -28.85 4.73 26.84
CA ASN A 408 -29.60 4.36 25.64
C ASN A 408 -30.90 5.19 25.52
N HIS A 409 -31.60 5.40 26.63
CA HIS A 409 -32.79 6.26 26.66
C HIS A 409 -32.43 7.71 26.32
N TRP A 410 -31.34 8.23 26.86
CA TRP A 410 -30.87 9.58 26.55
C TRP A 410 -30.44 9.74 25.11
N PHE A 411 -29.74 8.76 24.52
CA PHE A 411 -29.36 8.78 23.12
C PHE A 411 -30.56 8.94 22.19
N ASN A 412 -31.64 8.18 22.44
CA ASN A 412 -32.86 8.19 21.63
C ASN A 412 -33.74 9.41 21.89
N ASN A 413 -33.71 9.95 23.10
CA ASN A 413 -34.47 11.13 23.47
C ASN A 413 -33.56 12.36 23.47
N SER A 414 -33.52 13.03 22.31
CA SER A 414 -32.96 14.37 22.19
C SER A 414 -33.77 15.31 23.07
N VAL A 415 -33.40 15.42 24.35
CA VAL A 415 -34.00 16.39 25.25
C VAL A 415 -33.64 17.78 24.71
N ILE A 416 -34.68 18.45 24.22
CA ILE A 416 -34.75 19.89 23.95
C ILE A 416 -34.31 20.67 25.20
#